data_AF-A0A1I7VER1-F1
#
_entry.id   AF-A0A1I7VER1-F1
#
_cell.length_a   1.000
_cell.length_b   1.000
_cell.length_c   1.000
_cell.angle_alpha   90.00
_cell.angle_beta   90.00
_cell.angle_gamma   90.00
#
_symmetry.space_group_name_H-M   'P 1'
#
loop_
_entity.id
_entity.type
_entity.pdbx_description
1 polymer ?
#
loop_
_entity_poly.entity_id
_entity_poly.type
_entity_poly.pdbx_seq_one_letter_code
_entity_poly.pdbx_strand_id
1 'polypeptide(L)'
;MSADESDVICIEDEENIEGNGVKDFNNGPVCQKSFSKNVCGSFSPEIADSKKNDGGTNGCEQFRISLSQLPNSSDKVVQEKEQKKRDKAHRVPSILDEFFGVYCLLSRSSNRYFKNRCYIGYTVNPNRRIRQHNAGKEFGGAKKTDHRGPWDMVCIIHGFPNNVSALRFEWAWQNPEKSRRLRPLNLKKKTNETAFEFRLRIACHMLNSDPWRRLSLTFRWLLPELEIPFPLDVLPPSHIAVEHGAVTKISTVIPQLREEYDVIGICSLCLKSINSISELLRCSATEICKSHFHMRCLSKYALNADDEYKTLLFPIQGQCPKCGMTYLWGELVRDQRILLAVNKSNSNGTLFNMIPRGKLTKM
;
A
#
# COMPACT_ATOMS: atom_id res chain seq x y z
N MET A 1 19.51 53.09 38.06
CA MET A 1 18.67 54.27 38.34
C MET A 1 17.67 54.37 37.22
N SER A 2 16.37 54.32 37.56
CA SER A 2 15.17 54.76 36.80
C SER A 2 15.06 54.27 35.34
N ALA A 3 14.16 53.32 35.04
CA ALA A 3 12.72 53.54 34.79
C ALA A 3 12.47 54.32 33.49
N ASP A 4 11.43 54.11 32.69
CA ASP A 4 10.41 53.08 32.44
C ASP A 4 9.64 53.68 31.23
N GLU A 5 9.15 52.87 30.29
CA GLU A 5 7.86 53.09 29.59
C GLU A 5 7.64 52.03 28.51
N SER A 6 6.90 51.02 28.96
CA SER A 6 6.06 50.12 28.21
C SER A 6 4.73 50.80 27.83
N ASP A 7 4.23 50.55 26.63
CA ASP A 7 2.80 50.66 26.31
C ASP A 7 2.23 49.25 26.04
N VAL A 8 1.33 48.83 26.93
CA VAL A 8 0.47 47.65 26.84
C VAL A 8 -0.93 48.09 27.33
N ILE A 9 -1.95 47.30 26.97
CA ILE A 9 -3.34 47.21 27.51
C ILE A 9 -4.30 48.14 26.72
N CYS A 10 -5.51 47.75 26.26
CA CYS A 10 -6.56 46.86 26.79
C CYS A 10 -7.31 46.14 25.64
N ILE A 11 -7.40 44.81 25.58
CA ILE A 11 -8.52 43.94 26.04
C ILE A 11 -9.69 44.69 26.71
N GLU A 12 -10.87 44.60 26.10
CA GLU A 12 -12.17 44.74 26.79
C GLU A 12 -12.92 43.41 26.72
N ASP A 13 -13.64 43.19 27.81
CA ASP A 13 -14.06 41.92 28.37
C ASP A 13 -15.39 41.37 27.84
N GLU A 14 -15.55 40.10 28.18
CA GLU A 14 -16.73 39.26 28.16
C GLU A 14 -17.98 39.92 28.78
N GLU A 15 -19.17 39.52 28.31
CA GLU A 15 -20.19 39.08 29.25
C GLU A 15 -21.10 37.99 28.68
N ASN A 16 -21.24 36.96 29.51
CA ASN A 16 -22.02 35.73 29.38
C ASN A 16 -23.53 35.98 29.45
N ILE A 17 -24.33 35.14 28.77
CA ILE A 17 -25.54 34.55 29.35
C ILE A 17 -25.67 33.08 28.91
N GLU A 18 -25.76 32.23 29.93
CA GLU A 18 -25.91 30.77 29.95
C GLU A 18 -27.29 30.29 29.44
N GLY A 19 -27.38 28.99 29.13
CA GLY A 19 -28.61 28.24 29.43
C GLY A 19 -29.06 27.12 28.46
N ASN A 20 -28.49 25.93 28.68
CA ASN A 20 -29.12 24.59 28.59
C ASN A 20 -29.77 24.06 27.29
N GLY A 21 -29.34 22.85 26.90
CA GLY A 21 -30.10 21.99 25.98
C GLY A 21 -29.38 20.72 25.52
N VAL A 22 -29.18 19.75 26.42
CA VAL A 22 -28.82 18.36 26.09
C VAL A 22 -29.93 17.72 25.26
N LYS A 23 -29.65 17.27 24.02
CA LYS A 23 -30.43 16.24 23.32
C LYS A 23 -29.56 15.37 22.42
N ASP A 24 -29.55 14.09 22.76
CA ASP A 24 -29.14 12.95 21.94
C ASP A 24 -29.84 12.93 20.58
N PHE A 25 -29.09 12.57 19.52
CA PHE A 25 -29.66 12.00 18.30
C PHE A 25 -28.75 10.90 17.73
N ASN A 26 -29.12 9.66 18.06
CA ASN A 26 -28.90 8.48 17.22
C ASN A 26 -29.81 8.55 15.98
N ASN A 27 -29.26 8.32 14.77
CA ASN A 27 -29.71 7.31 13.80
C ASN A 27 -29.27 7.62 12.35
N GLY A 28 -28.58 6.64 11.75
CA GLY A 28 -28.30 6.54 10.31
C GLY A 28 -27.43 5.30 10.04
N PRO A 29 -27.72 4.48 9.02
CA PRO A 29 -28.10 3.09 9.25
C PRO A 29 -26.94 2.09 9.33
N VAL A 30 -27.07 1.19 10.31
CA VAL A 30 -26.33 -0.06 10.44
C VAL A 30 -26.95 -1.10 9.50
N CYS A 31 -26.19 -1.54 8.51
CA CYS A 31 -26.59 -2.65 7.65
C CYS A 31 -26.36 -3.97 8.40
N GLN A 32 -27.41 -4.44 9.09
CA GLN A 32 -27.46 -5.77 9.69
C GLN A 32 -27.56 -6.82 8.57
N LYS A 33 -26.52 -7.64 8.42
CA LYS A 33 -26.61 -8.91 7.69
C LYS A 33 -27.30 -9.92 8.60
N SER A 34 -28.60 -10.09 8.40
CA SER A 34 -29.37 -11.21 8.94
C SER A 34 -28.86 -12.52 8.33
N PHE A 35 -28.34 -13.39 9.20
CA PHE A 35 -28.20 -14.81 8.92
C PHE A 35 -29.58 -15.46 8.90
N SER A 36 -29.98 -16.01 7.76
CA SER A 36 -31.05 -17.01 7.70
C SER A 36 -30.53 -18.23 6.96
N LYS A 37 -30.29 -19.29 7.73
CA LYS A 37 -30.21 -20.67 7.27
C LYS A 37 -31.60 -21.06 6.74
N ASN A 38 -31.65 -21.77 5.62
CA ASN A 38 -32.63 -22.80 5.25
C ASN A 38 -32.05 -23.50 4.01
N VAL A 39 -31.46 -24.69 4.14
CA VAL A 39 -32.12 -26.02 4.17
C VAL A 39 -33.03 -26.18 2.94
N CYS A 40 -32.47 -26.77 1.89
CA CYS A 40 -33.20 -27.27 0.74
C CYS A 40 -33.58 -28.73 1.05
N GLY A 41 -34.88 -28.99 1.12
CA GLY A 41 -35.44 -30.31 1.32
C GLY A 41 -36.70 -30.48 0.46
N SER A 42 -36.61 -31.44 -0.45
CA SER A 42 -37.64 -32.42 -0.81
C SER A 42 -38.99 -31.98 -1.43
N PHE A 43 -39.18 -32.49 -2.66
CA PHE A 43 -40.38 -33.12 -3.23
C PHE A 43 -41.62 -32.27 -3.63
N SER A 44 -41.80 -32.26 -4.97
CA SER A 44 -42.97 -32.24 -5.88
C SER A 44 -44.39 -32.57 -5.34
N PRO A 45 -45.44 -32.60 -6.19
CA PRO A 45 -45.87 -31.71 -7.30
C PRO A 45 -47.38 -31.32 -7.18
N GLU A 46 -47.84 -30.30 -7.91
CA GLU A 46 -49.28 -30.19 -8.25
C GLU A 46 -49.50 -29.85 -9.72
N ILE A 47 -50.45 -30.59 -10.29
CA ILE A 47 -50.90 -30.66 -11.67
C ILE A 47 -52.21 -29.84 -11.78
N ALA A 48 -52.38 -29.09 -12.86
CA ALA A 48 -53.71 -28.82 -13.41
C ALA A 48 -53.65 -28.55 -14.93
N ASP A 49 -54.44 -29.37 -15.63
CA ASP A 49 -54.72 -29.53 -17.05
C ASP A 49 -55.20 -28.27 -17.82
N SER A 50 -54.92 -28.19 -19.13
CA SER A 50 -55.91 -28.56 -20.17
C SER A 50 -55.38 -28.58 -21.62
N LYS A 51 -55.33 -29.79 -22.19
CA LYS A 51 -55.96 -30.31 -23.44
C LYS A 51 -55.63 -29.78 -24.87
N LYS A 52 -55.45 -30.83 -25.72
CA LYS A 52 -55.72 -31.03 -27.19
C LYS A 52 -54.61 -30.63 -28.19
N ASN A 53 -54.29 -31.41 -29.23
CA ASN A 53 -54.64 -32.78 -29.66
C ASN A 53 -53.68 -33.21 -30.81
N ASP A 54 -53.63 -34.52 -31.06
CA ASP A 54 -53.21 -35.25 -32.28
C ASP A 54 -51.69 -35.31 -32.60
N GLY A 55 -51.06 -36.45 -32.94
CA GLY A 55 -51.53 -37.82 -33.18
C GLY A 55 -50.69 -38.49 -34.29
N GLY A 56 -49.97 -39.58 -33.95
CA GLY A 56 -49.39 -40.59 -34.86
C GLY A 56 -47.85 -40.61 -34.96
N THR A 57 -47.10 -41.72 -34.94
CA THR A 57 -47.29 -43.15 -34.56
C THR A 57 -45.93 -43.85 -34.78
N ASN A 58 -45.55 -44.76 -33.87
CA ASN A 58 -44.70 -45.97 -34.01
C ASN A 58 -43.20 -45.79 -34.38
N GLY A 59 -42.20 -46.46 -33.79
CA GLY A 59 -42.12 -47.57 -32.84
C GLY A 59 -40.85 -48.42 -33.13
N CYS A 60 -40.14 -48.82 -32.07
CA CYS A 60 -39.13 -49.91 -31.98
C CYS A 60 -37.70 -49.69 -32.54
N GLU A 61 -36.68 -49.68 -31.67
CA GLU A 61 -35.81 -50.85 -31.43
C GLU A 61 -34.77 -50.61 -30.33
N GLN A 62 -34.56 -51.65 -29.52
CA GLN A 62 -33.56 -51.74 -28.46
C GLN A 62 -32.15 -51.93 -29.03
N PHE A 63 -31.18 -51.17 -28.53
CA PHE A 63 -29.78 -51.62 -28.48
C PHE A 63 -29.19 -51.34 -27.10
N ARG A 64 -29.02 -52.41 -26.31
CA ARG A 64 -28.05 -52.47 -25.21
C ARG A 64 -26.68 -52.66 -25.83
N ILE A 65 -25.74 -51.73 -25.63
CA ILE A 65 -24.31 -51.97 -25.78
C ILE A 65 -23.58 -51.40 -24.55
N SER A 66 -22.60 -52.18 -24.11
CA SER A 66 -21.96 -52.25 -22.80
C SER A 66 -21.21 -51.00 -22.31
N LEU A 67 -21.24 -50.83 -20.99
CA LEU A 67 -20.27 -50.07 -20.20
C LEU A 67 -18.85 -50.62 -20.44
N SER A 68 -17.95 -49.81 -20.98
CA SER A 68 -16.59 -49.67 -20.44
C SER A 68 -15.89 -48.44 -21.03
N GLN A 69 -15.27 -47.67 -20.12
CA GLN A 69 -14.23 -46.66 -20.37
C GLN A 69 -14.66 -45.26 -20.88
N LEU A 70 -15.08 -44.41 -19.93
CA LEU A 70 -14.88 -42.97 -20.00
C LEU A 70 -13.99 -42.54 -18.82
N PRO A 71 -12.92 -41.74 -19.01
CA PRO A 71 -12.03 -41.34 -17.93
C PRO A 71 -12.70 -40.33 -16.99
N ASN A 72 -12.65 -40.61 -15.69
CA ASN A 72 -13.33 -39.88 -14.62
C ASN A 72 -12.69 -38.48 -14.41
N SER A 73 -13.45 -37.42 -14.68
CA SER A 73 -12.99 -36.02 -14.55
C SER A 73 -12.78 -35.57 -13.08
N SER A 74 -13.25 -36.37 -12.12
CA SER A 74 -13.09 -36.16 -10.68
C SER A 74 -11.65 -36.37 -10.19
N ASP A 75 -10.91 -37.30 -10.79
CA ASP A 75 -9.59 -37.70 -10.28
C ASP A 75 -8.53 -36.63 -10.57
N LYS A 76 -8.65 -35.91 -11.69
CA LYS A 76 -7.75 -34.80 -12.03
C LYS A 76 -7.89 -33.60 -11.07
N VAL A 77 -9.11 -33.31 -10.62
CA VAL A 77 -9.38 -32.20 -9.68
C VAL A 77 -8.89 -32.53 -8.27
N VAL A 78 -8.98 -33.80 -7.86
CA VAL A 78 -8.44 -34.29 -6.58
C VAL A 78 -6.91 -34.30 -6.62
N GLN A 79 -6.31 -34.82 -7.69
CA GLN A 79 -4.85 -34.82 -7.88
C GLN A 79 -4.27 -33.40 -7.95
N GLU A 80 -4.92 -32.44 -8.61
CA GLU A 80 -4.49 -31.03 -8.58
C GLU A 80 -4.54 -30.41 -7.18
N LYS A 81 -5.55 -30.75 -6.39
CA LYS A 81 -5.70 -30.27 -5.01
C LYS A 81 -4.67 -30.89 -4.07
N GLU A 82 -4.32 -32.16 -4.28
CA GLU A 82 -3.27 -32.85 -3.55
C GLU A 82 -1.88 -32.36 -3.94
N GLN A 83 -1.64 -32.07 -5.22
CA GLN A 83 -0.40 -31.46 -5.69
C GLN A 83 -0.24 -30.04 -5.12
N LYS A 84 -1.29 -29.20 -5.17
CA LYS A 84 -1.30 -27.88 -4.51
C LYS A 84 -1.13 -27.96 -2.99
N LYS A 85 -1.52 -29.07 -2.34
CA LYS A 85 -1.25 -29.32 -0.91
C LYS A 85 0.20 -29.71 -0.67
N ARG A 86 0.78 -30.57 -1.51
CA ARG A 86 2.20 -30.98 -1.44
C ARG A 86 3.15 -29.82 -1.73
N ASP A 87 2.85 -29.00 -2.74
CA ASP A 87 3.61 -27.78 -3.07
C ASP A 87 3.55 -26.73 -1.96
N LYS A 88 2.48 -26.75 -1.14
CA LYS A 88 2.32 -25.87 0.03
C LYS A 88 3.10 -26.37 1.26
N ALA A 89 3.38 -27.67 1.34
CA ALA A 89 4.15 -28.28 2.42
C ALA A 89 5.67 -28.09 2.27
N HIS A 90 6.15 -27.77 1.07
CA HIS A 90 7.58 -27.52 0.77
C HIS A 90 7.94 -26.04 0.56
N ARG A 91 7.00 -25.12 0.76
CA ARG A 91 7.28 -23.69 0.61
C ARG A 91 8.00 -23.16 1.84
N VAL A 92 9.20 -22.62 1.62
CA VAL A 92 9.96 -21.89 2.63
C VAL A 92 9.07 -20.77 3.21
N PRO A 93 8.91 -20.68 4.54
CA PRO A 93 8.11 -19.64 5.17
C PRO A 93 8.60 -18.25 4.76
N SER A 94 7.66 -17.39 4.38
CA SER A 94 7.97 -16.03 3.93
C SER A 94 6.86 -15.05 4.33
N ILE A 95 7.25 -13.79 4.47
CA ILE A 95 6.38 -12.66 4.80
C ILE A 95 6.27 -11.80 3.57
N LEU A 96 5.04 -11.52 3.14
CA LEU A 96 4.82 -10.59 2.04
C LEU A 96 5.22 -9.18 2.47
N ASP A 97 6.09 -8.53 1.70
CA ASP A 97 6.47 -7.15 1.99
C ASP A 97 5.25 -6.23 1.83
N GLU A 98 5.08 -5.32 2.78
CA GLU A 98 4.01 -4.34 2.72
C GLU A 98 4.22 -3.40 1.52
N PHE A 99 3.19 -3.26 0.69
CA PHE A 99 3.20 -2.37 -0.45
C PHE A 99 2.02 -1.41 -0.37
N PHE A 100 2.32 -0.10 -0.46
CA PHE A 100 1.35 0.97 -0.50
C PHE A 100 1.73 1.90 -1.64
N GLY A 101 0.87 2.03 -2.65
CA GLY A 101 1.17 2.86 -3.82
C GLY A 101 -0.04 3.67 -4.30
N VAL A 102 0.26 4.87 -4.81
CA VAL A 102 -0.70 5.79 -5.43
C VAL A 102 -0.34 5.92 -6.90
N TYR A 103 -1.26 5.59 -7.79
CA TYR A 103 -1.02 5.47 -9.22
C TYR A 103 -1.82 6.48 -10.04
N CYS A 104 -1.34 6.77 -11.24
CA CYS A 104 -2.07 7.51 -12.26
C CYS A 104 -2.41 6.59 -13.44
N LEU A 105 -3.70 6.47 -13.74
CA LEU A 105 -4.19 5.83 -14.96
C LEU A 105 -4.33 6.84 -16.08
N LEU A 106 -4.19 6.38 -17.32
CA LEU A 106 -4.49 7.10 -18.54
C LEU A 106 -5.49 6.30 -19.37
N SER A 107 -6.61 6.93 -19.74
CA SER A 107 -7.62 6.29 -20.58
C SER A 107 -7.16 6.21 -22.03
N ARG A 108 -7.25 5.02 -22.60
CA ARG A 108 -7.05 4.74 -24.03
C ARG A 108 -8.37 4.52 -24.78
N SER A 109 -9.47 5.06 -24.24
CA SER A 109 -10.78 4.95 -24.88
C SER A 109 -10.76 5.53 -26.30
N SER A 110 -11.45 4.86 -27.23
CA SER A 110 -11.71 5.39 -28.58
C SER A 110 -12.66 6.59 -28.56
N ASN A 111 -13.47 6.71 -27.52
CA ASN A 111 -14.35 7.86 -27.32
C ASN A 111 -13.52 9.08 -26.89
N ARG A 112 -13.51 10.12 -27.75
CA ARG A 112 -12.76 11.37 -27.55
C ARG A 112 -13.06 12.08 -26.24
N TYR A 113 -14.27 11.89 -25.66
CA TYR A 113 -14.61 12.51 -24.39
C TYR A 113 -13.81 11.92 -23.22
N PHE A 114 -13.44 10.64 -23.28
CA PHE A 114 -12.69 9.94 -22.23
C PHE A 114 -11.22 9.75 -22.55
N LYS A 115 -10.85 9.73 -23.85
CA LYS A 115 -9.46 9.56 -24.31
C LYS A 115 -8.51 10.50 -23.57
N ASN A 116 -7.39 9.96 -23.13
CA ASN A 116 -6.33 10.66 -22.39
C ASN A 116 -6.77 11.31 -21.07
N ARG A 117 -7.94 10.98 -20.52
CA ARG A 117 -8.28 11.37 -19.15
C ARG A 117 -7.47 10.58 -18.14
N CYS A 118 -7.15 11.23 -17.04
CA CYS A 118 -6.44 10.61 -15.94
C CYS A 118 -7.39 10.18 -14.81
N TYR A 119 -7.00 9.13 -14.10
CA TYR A 119 -7.62 8.72 -12.84
C TYR A 119 -6.51 8.44 -11.83
N ILE A 120 -6.60 9.04 -10.65
CA ILE A 120 -5.65 8.78 -9.55
C ILE A 120 -6.29 7.80 -8.58
N GLY A 121 -5.55 6.79 -8.13
CA GLY A 121 -6.05 5.83 -7.15
C GLY A 121 -4.97 5.24 -6.26
N TYR A 122 -5.40 4.56 -5.20
CA TYR A 122 -4.53 3.85 -4.26
C TYR A 122 -4.66 2.32 -4.39
N THR A 123 -3.54 1.60 -4.20
CA THR A 123 -3.50 0.14 -4.21
C THR A 123 -2.37 -0.45 -3.35
N VAL A 124 -2.61 -1.68 -2.90
CA VAL A 124 -1.59 -2.58 -2.32
C VAL A 124 -1.12 -3.64 -3.31
N ASN A 125 -1.70 -3.67 -4.52
CA ASN A 125 -1.39 -4.63 -5.57
C ASN A 125 -1.73 -4.01 -6.95
N PRO A 126 -0.75 -3.36 -7.61
CA PRO A 126 -0.97 -2.66 -8.88
C PRO A 126 -1.50 -3.58 -9.99
N ASN A 127 -0.87 -4.76 -10.15
CA ASN A 127 -1.22 -5.74 -11.17
C ASN A 127 -2.68 -6.23 -11.05
N ARG A 128 -3.16 -6.47 -9.83
CA ARG A 128 -4.57 -6.80 -9.61
C ARG A 128 -5.47 -5.60 -9.91
N ARG A 129 -5.10 -4.41 -9.45
CA ARG A 129 -5.93 -3.21 -9.53
C ARG A 129 -6.16 -2.75 -10.96
N ILE A 130 -5.16 -2.81 -11.84
CA ILE A 130 -5.33 -2.44 -13.25
C ILE A 130 -6.33 -3.37 -13.96
N ARG A 131 -6.27 -4.68 -13.67
CA ARG A 131 -7.25 -5.64 -14.20
C ARG A 131 -8.67 -5.34 -13.72
N GLN A 132 -8.85 -4.96 -12.46
CA GLN A 132 -10.17 -4.57 -11.94
C GLN A 132 -10.73 -3.33 -12.65
N HIS A 133 -9.90 -2.32 -12.91
CA HIS A 133 -10.33 -1.14 -13.67
C HIS A 133 -10.76 -1.48 -15.10
N ASN A 134 -10.03 -2.38 -15.77
CA ASN A 134 -10.33 -2.79 -17.14
C ASN A 134 -11.48 -3.81 -17.25
N ALA A 135 -11.75 -4.58 -16.20
CA ALA A 135 -12.91 -5.47 -16.13
C ALA A 135 -14.22 -4.73 -15.83
N GLY A 136 -14.16 -3.56 -15.18
CA GLY A 136 -15.32 -2.74 -14.85
C GLY A 136 -15.75 -2.82 -13.38
N LYS A 137 -16.74 -2.00 -13.01
CA LYS A 137 -17.12 -1.82 -11.58
C LYS A 137 -17.65 -3.10 -10.93
N GLU A 138 -18.32 -3.97 -11.69
CA GLU A 138 -18.87 -5.23 -11.20
C GLU A 138 -17.78 -6.22 -10.75
N PHE A 139 -16.53 -6.00 -11.19
CA PHE A 139 -15.36 -6.81 -10.83
C PHE A 139 -14.42 -6.08 -9.85
N GLY A 140 -14.92 -5.04 -9.16
CA GLY A 140 -14.17 -4.27 -8.18
C GLY A 140 -13.40 -3.07 -8.75
N GLY A 141 -13.65 -2.71 -10.02
CA GLY A 141 -13.20 -1.44 -10.60
C GLY A 141 -13.88 -0.24 -9.95
N ALA A 142 -13.26 0.94 -10.01
CA ALA A 142 -13.89 2.15 -9.49
C ALA A 142 -15.06 2.58 -10.42
N LYS A 143 -16.18 3.05 -9.84
CA LYS A 143 -17.31 3.58 -10.63
C LYS A 143 -16.88 4.69 -11.59
N LYS A 144 -15.92 5.54 -11.21
CA LYS A 144 -15.39 6.62 -12.05
C LYS A 144 -14.59 6.14 -13.26
N THR A 145 -14.16 4.88 -13.29
CA THR A 145 -13.37 4.29 -14.39
C THR A 145 -14.19 3.37 -15.30
N ASP A 146 -15.41 3.05 -14.90
CA ASP A 146 -16.32 2.13 -15.58
C ASP A 146 -16.67 2.61 -17.00
N HIS A 147 -16.58 1.73 -18.00
CA HIS A 147 -16.82 2.00 -19.44
C HIS A 147 -16.01 3.17 -20.05
N ARG A 148 -14.92 3.58 -19.40
CA ARG A 148 -14.06 4.70 -19.82
C ARG A 148 -12.64 4.24 -20.17
N GLY A 149 -12.42 2.93 -20.18
CA GLY A 149 -11.16 2.29 -20.54
C GLY A 149 -11.05 1.97 -22.04
N PRO A 150 -10.08 1.10 -22.43
CA PRO A 150 -9.12 0.47 -21.53
C PRO A 150 -8.20 1.51 -20.85
N TRP A 151 -7.70 1.16 -19.67
CA TRP A 151 -6.84 1.99 -18.85
C TRP A 151 -5.42 1.44 -18.85
N ASP A 152 -4.48 2.35 -19.03
CA ASP A 152 -3.05 2.13 -18.81
C ASP A 152 -2.70 2.69 -17.43
N MET A 153 -2.01 1.90 -16.59
CA MET A 153 -1.44 2.41 -15.34
C MET A 153 -0.04 2.92 -15.64
N VAL A 154 0.10 4.23 -15.87
CA VAL A 154 1.32 4.81 -16.46
C VAL A 154 2.44 4.91 -15.43
N CYS A 155 2.13 5.43 -14.23
CA CYS A 155 3.09 5.58 -13.15
C CYS A 155 2.47 5.30 -11.78
N ILE A 156 3.33 5.01 -10.81
CA ILE A 156 2.96 4.78 -9.42
C ILE A 156 4.02 5.35 -8.48
N ILE A 157 3.58 6.04 -7.43
CA ILE A 157 4.42 6.48 -6.32
C ILE A 157 4.19 5.50 -5.19
N HIS A 158 5.25 4.90 -4.66
CA HIS A 158 5.17 3.90 -3.59
C HIS A 158 6.28 4.07 -2.55
N GLY A 159 6.32 3.16 -1.56
CA GLY A 159 7.21 3.27 -0.40
C GLY A 159 6.60 4.04 0.77
N PHE A 160 5.29 4.32 0.72
CA PHE A 160 4.59 4.95 1.84
C PHE A 160 4.70 4.08 3.09
N PRO A 161 4.86 4.68 4.28
CA PRO A 161 5.02 3.92 5.52
C PRO A 161 3.73 3.21 5.94
N ASN A 162 2.56 3.63 5.46
CA ASN A 162 1.28 2.98 5.75
C ASN A 162 0.21 3.46 4.75
N ASN A 163 -0.93 2.78 4.79
CA ASN A 163 -2.12 3.14 4.01
C ASN A 163 -2.59 4.58 4.27
N VAL A 164 -2.57 5.08 5.51
CA VAL A 164 -3.02 6.44 5.85
C VAL A 164 -2.18 7.50 5.12
N SER A 165 -0.86 7.35 5.12
CA SER A 165 0.04 8.26 4.41
C SER A 165 -0.21 8.25 2.90
N ALA A 166 -0.38 7.06 2.31
CA ALA A 166 -0.69 6.89 0.89
C ALA A 166 -2.06 7.48 0.52
N LEU A 167 -3.10 7.25 1.32
CA LEU A 167 -4.45 7.78 1.09
C LEU A 167 -4.50 9.31 1.21
N ARG A 168 -3.73 9.90 2.15
CA ARG A 168 -3.56 11.35 2.23
C ARG A 168 -2.89 11.92 0.97
N PHE A 169 -1.90 11.22 0.42
CA PHE A 169 -1.29 11.58 -0.86
C PHE A 169 -2.30 11.47 -1.99
N GLU A 170 -2.97 10.33 -2.15
CA GLU A 170 -4.02 10.13 -3.18
C GLU A 170 -5.06 11.25 -3.18
N TRP A 171 -5.62 11.58 -2.01
CA TRP A 171 -6.64 12.61 -1.90
C TRP A 171 -6.12 13.99 -2.34
N ALA A 172 -4.91 14.37 -1.92
CA ALA A 172 -4.31 15.65 -2.30
C ALA A 172 -3.99 15.70 -3.80
N TRP A 173 -3.56 14.60 -4.41
CA TRP A 173 -3.31 14.50 -5.84
C TRP A 173 -4.59 14.59 -6.67
N GLN A 174 -5.70 14.03 -6.16
CA GLN A 174 -7.02 14.16 -6.75
C GLN A 174 -7.57 15.60 -6.65
N ASN A 175 -7.34 16.28 -5.52
CA ASN A 175 -7.95 17.56 -5.16
C ASN A 175 -6.91 18.64 -4.80
N PRO A 176 -6.01 19.03 -5.73
CA PRO A 176 -4.93 20.00 -5.44
C PRO A 176 -5.45 21.35 -4.96
N GLU A 177 -6.61 21.80 -5.44
CA GLU A 177 -7.24 23.08 -5.07
C GLU A 177 -7.81 23.09 -3.64
N LYS A 178 -8.11 21.91 -3.09
CA LYS A 178 -8.64 21.75 -1.72
C LYS A 178 -7.56 21.38 -0.71
N SER A 179 -6.45 20.83 -1.18
CA SER A 179 -5.33 20.45 -0.32
C SER A 179 -4.72 21.69 0.31
N ARG A 180 -4.68 21.73 1.65
CA ARG A 180 -4.05 22.81 2.42
C ARG A 180 -2.64 23.15 1.94
N ARG A 181 -1.91 22.15 1.44
CA ARG A 181 -0.52 22.29 1.01
C ARG A 181 -0.36 22.71 -0.44
N LEU A 182 -1.31 22.37 -1.30
CA LEU A 182 -1.23 22.63 -2.74
C LEU A 182 -2.07 23.84 -3.16
N ARG A 183 -3.12 24.17 -2.40
CA ARG A 183 -3.97 25.34 -2.65
C ARG A 183 -3.17 26.65 -2.75
N PRO A 184 -2.18 26.93 -1.87
CA PRO A 184 -1.37 28.15 -2.00
C PRO A 184 -0.55 28.23 -3.30
N LEU A 185 -0.20 27.08 -3.89
CA LEU A 185 0.54 27.02 -5.15
C LEU A 185 -0.34 27.39 -6.37
N ASN A 186 -1.66 27.45 -6.19
CA ASN A 186 -2.65 27.79 -7.23
C ASN A 186 -2.40 27.08 -8.58
N LEU A 187 -2.10 25.79 -8.53
CA LEU A 187 -1.74 25.02 -9.73
C LEU A 187 -2.92 24.95 -10.72
N LYS A 188 -2.74 25.51 -11.91
CA LYS A 188 -3.67 25.41 -13.03
C LYS A 188 -3.03 24.66 -14.18
N LYS A 189 -3.85 23.91 -14.92
CA LYS A 189 -3.43 23.23 -16.14
C LYS A 189 -3.14 24.29 -17.22
N LYS A 190 -1.98 24.22 -17.85
CA LYS A 190 -1.62 25.10 -18.97
C LYS A 190 -2.39 24.68 -20.23
N THR A 191 -2.56 25.59 -21.19
CA THR A 191 -3.30 25.33 -22.44
C THR A 191 -2.69 24.18 -23.24
N ASN A 192 -1.37 24.19 -23.42
CA ASN A 192 -0.61 23.19 -24.18
C ASN A 192 -0.20 21.95 -23.36
N GLU A 193 -0.57 21.91 -22.07
CA GLU A 193 -0.27 20.78 -21.19
C GLU A 193 -1.37 19.72 -21.34
N THR A 194 -1.00 18.47 -21.46
CA THR A 194 -1.91 17.32 -21.44
C THR A 194 -2.48 17.11 -20.04
N ALA A 195 -3.53 16.31 -19.92
CA ALA A 195 -4.06 15.94 -18.61
C ALA A 195 -3.03 15.17 -17.77
N PHE A 196 -2.19 14.36 -18.41
CA PHE A 196 -1.17 13.57 -17.74
C PHE A 196 0.01 14.41 -17.27
N GLU A 197 0.56 15.28 -18.13
CA GLU A 197 1.62 16.24 -17.75
C GLU A 197 1.20 17.08 -16.53
N PHE A 198 -0.05 17.56 -16.52
CA PHE A 198 -0.56 18.31 -15.37
C PHE A 198 -0.59 17.47 -14.08
N ARG A 199 -1.02 16.20 -14.17
CA ARG A 199 -1.02 15.31 -13.01
C ARG A 199 0.38 14.96 -12.56
N LEU A 200 1.33 14.78 -13.48
CA LEU A 200 2.75 14.58 -13.16
C LEU A 200 3.30 15.80 -12.42
N ARG A 201 3.03 17.01 -12.89
CA ARG A 201 3.46 18.25 -12.23
C ARG A 201 2.91 18.42 -10.83
N ILE A 202 1.62 18.11 -10.62
CA ILE A 202 1.04 18.08 -9.27
C ILE A 202 1.80 17.07 -8.38
N ALA A 203 2.08 15.87 -8.89
CA ALA A 203 2.80 14.86 -8.14
C ALA A 203 4.21 15.34 -7.75
N CYS A 204 4.94 15.99 -8.66
CA CYS A 204 6.25 16.55 -8.36
C CYS A 204 6.19 17.65 -7.29
N HIS A 205 5.21 18.55 -7.32
CA HIS A 205 5.00 19.50 -6.22
C HIS A 205 4.70 18.80 -4.89
N MET A 206 3.91 17.73 -4.91
CA MET A 206 3.63 16.94 -3.71
C MET A 206 4.87 16.24 -3.16
N LEU A 207 5.70 15.66 -4.02
CA LEU A 207 6.97 15.04 -3.64
C LEU A 207 7.95 16.07 -3.04
N ASN A 208 7.82 17.35 -3.37
CA ASN A 208 8.59 18.46 -2.78
C ASN A 208 7.90 19.12 -1.57
N SER A 209 6.72 18.65 -1.16
CA SER A 209 5.94 19.22 -0.05
C SER A 209 5.94 18.31 1.17
N ASP A 210 5.90 18.89 2.37
CA ASP A 210 5.70 18.11 3.59
C ASP A 210 4.34 17.40 3.60
N PRO A 211 4.18 16.28 4.31
CA PRO A 211 5.24 15.51 4.95
C PRO A 211 5.99 14.61 3.95
N TRP A 212 5.59 14.59 2.67
CA TRP A 212 6.01 13.58 1.70
C TRP A 212 7.46 13.74 1.24
N ARG A 213 7.97 14.98 1.20
CA ARG A 213 9.36 15.30 0.84
C ARG A 213 10.43 14.72 1.76
N ARG A 214 10.04 14.17 2.91
CA ARG A 214 10.97 13.53 3.87
C ARG A 214 10.79 12.02 3.94
N LEU A 215 9.91 11.46 3.11
CA LEU A 215 9.70 10.02 3.01
C LEU A 215 10.62 9.46 1.93
N SER A 216 11.19 8.28 2.16
CA SER A 216 11.93 7.52 1.13
C SER A 216 10.95 6.86 0.15
N LEU A 217 10.23 7.68 -0.60
CA LEU A 217 9.32 7.23 -1.66
C LEU A 217 10.09 6.89 -2.93
N THR A 218 9.42 6.15 -3.80
CA THR A 218 9.87 5.83 -5.15
C THR A 218 8.80 6.30 -6.13
N PHE A 219 9.19 7.04 -7.14
CA PHE A 219 8.39 7.27 -8.34
C PHE A 219 8.74 6.18 -9.36
N ARG A 220 7.75 5.45 -9.87
CA ARG A 220 7.98 4.36 -10.81
C ARG A 220 7.15 4.54 -12.08
N TRP A 221 7.83 4.55 -13.22
CA TRP A 221 7.22 4.41 -14.55
C TRP A 221 6.87 2.95 -14.78
N LEU A 222 5.58 2.63 -14.80
CA LEU A 222 5.11 1.25 -15.01
C LEU A 222 5.10 0.88 -16.49
N LEU A 223 4.93 1.88 -17.36
CA LEU A 223 4.97 1.78 -18.82
C LEU A 223 6.03 2.76 -19.33
N PRO A 224 7.31 2.36 -19.42
CA PRO A 224 8.41 3.23 -19.84
C PRO A 224 8.21 3.89 -21.20
N GLU A 225 7.47 3.24 -22.11
CA GLU A 225 7.11 3.78 -23.42
C GLU A 225 6.17 5.00 -23.35
N LEU A 226 5.57 5.27 -22.19
CA LEU A 226 4.72 6.45 -21.92
C LEU A 226 5.40 7.47 -21.01
N GLU A 227 6.69 7.27 -20.73
CA GLU A 227 7.49 8.23 -19.98
C GLU A 227 7.56 9.56 -20.73
N ILE A 228 7.45 10.63 -19.95
CA ILE A 228 7.63 12.02 -20.39
C ILE A 228 8.63 12.69 -19.46
N PRO A 229 9.34 13.74 -19.92
CA PRO A 229 10.24 14.49 -19.05
C PRO A 229 9.52 15.02 -17.82
N PHE A 230 10.19 15.00 -16.66
CA PHE A 230 9.68 15.70 -15.49
C PHE A 230 9.62 17.22 -15.75
N PRO A 231 8.68 17.95 -15.12
CA PRO A 231 8.59 19.39 -15.26
C PRO A 231 9.87 20.07 -14.76
N LEU A 232 10.49 20.91 -15.60
CA LEU A 232 11.75 21.58 -15.29
C LEU A 232 11.65 22.54 -14.09
N ASP A 233 10.46 23.07 -13.82
CA ASP A 233 10.17 23.95 -12.69
C ASP A 233 10.04 23.20 -11.36
N VAL A 234 9.84 21.89 -11.39
CA VAL A 234 9.69 21.06 -10.19
C VAL A 234 10.10 19.61 -10.46
N LEU A 235 11.38 19.32 -10.24
CA LEU A 235 11.91 17.96 -10.33
C LEU A 235 11.61 17.16 -9.05
N PRO A 236 11.49 15.82 -9.11
CA PRO A 236 11.50 14.99 -7.90
C PRO A 236 12.76 15.27 -7.05
N PRO A 237 12.65 15.30 -5.70
CA PRO A 237 13.81 15.40 -4.83
C PRO A 237 14.84 14.29 -5.08
N SER A 238 16.12 14.59 -4.91
CA SER A 238 17.24 13.67 -5.20
C SER A 238 17.20 12.33 -4.46
N HIS A 239 16.59 12.28 -3.27
CA HIS A 239 16.46 11.06 -2.47
C HIS A 239 15.25 10.20 -2.86
N ILE A 240 14.38 10.69 -3.75
CA ILE A 240 13.25 9.92 -4.27
C ILE A 240 13.74 9.17 -5.50
N ALA A 241 13.77 7.85 -5.40
CA ALA A 241 14.19 6.99 -6.50
C ALA A 241 13.22 7.09 -7.67
N VAL A 242 13.76 7.15 -8.89
CA VAL A 242 12.99 7.01 -10.13
C VAL A 242 13.30 5.63 -10.71
N GLU A 243 12.29 4.79 -10.82
CA GLU A 243 12.41 3.40 -11.27
C GLU A 243 11.48 3.10 -12.46
N HIS A 244 11.72 1.97 -13.13
CA HIS A 244 11.00 1.57 -14.34
C HIS A 244 10.48 0.14 -14.26
N GLY A 245 9.41 -0.13 -15.01
CA GLY A 245 8.80 -1.44 -15.17
C GLY A 245 7.80 -1.81 -14.08
N ALA A 246 7.17 -2.98 -14.25
CA ALA A 246 6.09 -3.45 -13.38
C ALA A 246 6.54 -3.64 -11.91
N VAL A 247 5.61 -3.39 -10.98
CA VAL A 247 5.82 -3.73 -9.57
C VAL A 247 5.71 -5.25 -9.39
N THR A 248 6.79 -5.86 -8.93
CA THR A 248 6.82 -7.25 -8.50
C THR A 248 6.35 -7.38 -7.06
N LYS A 249 5.65 -8.46 -6.75
CA LYS A 249 5.38 -8.81 -5.35
C LYS A 249 6.67 -9.40 -4.80
N ILE A 250 7.15 -8.81 -3.71
CA ILE A 250 8.35 -9.25 -3.02
C ILE A 250 7.92 -9.87 -1.70
N SER A 251 8.44 -11.05 -1.39
CA SER A 251 8.30 -11.67 -0.08
C SER A 251 9.67 -11.84 0.55
N THR A 252 9.76 -11.59 1.85
CA THR A 252 10.95 -11.86 2.64
C THR A 252 10.92 -13.28 3.18
N VAL A 253 11.96 -14.06 2.92
CA VAL A 253 12.14 -15.39 3.50
C VAL A 253 12.39 -15.26 5.01
N ILE A 254 11.69 -16.06 5.80
CA ILE A 254 11.94 -16.16 7.25
C ILE A 254 13.09 -17.16 7.44
N PRO A 255 14.21 -16.78 8.10
CA PRO A 255 15.27 -17.72 8.43
C PRO A 255 14.76 -18.81 9.37
N GLN A 256 15.18 -20.06 9.14
CA GLN A 256 14.64 -21.23 9.83
C GLN A 256 15.58 -21.76 10.93
N LEU A 257 16.88 -21.49 10.80
CA LEU A 257 17.91 -21.95 11.73
C LEU A 257 18.25 -20.86 12.75
N ARG A 258 18.56 -21.25 13.98
CA ARG A 258 18.87 -20.30 15.08
C ARG A 258 20.18 -19.55 14.81
N GLU A 259 21.11 -20.18 14.11
CA GLU A 259 22.42 -19.64 13.74
C GLU A 259 22.33 -18.49 12.74
N GLU A 260 21.19 -18.37 12.04
CA GLU A 260 20.84 -17.27 11.14
C GLU A 260 20.30 -16.03 11.89
N TYR A 261 20.32 -16.04 13.23
CA TYR A 261 19.88 -14.91 14.04
C TYR A 261 21.02 -14.37 14.91
N ASP A 262 21.00 -13.07 15.16
CA ASP A 262 21.86 -12.36 16.10
C ASP A 262 21.03 -11.85 17.29
N VAL A 263 21.64 -11.81 18.47
CA VAL A 263 21.01 -11.23 19.66
C VAL A 263 21.00 -9.71 19.53
N ILE A 264 19.89 -9.08 19.91
CA ILE A 264 19.82 -7.63 20.03
C ILE A 264 20.78 -7.18 21.15
N GLY A 265 21.90 -6.60 20.73
CA GLY A 265 22.94 -6.12 21.65
C GLY A 265 22.76 -4.69 22.14
N ILE A 266 23.89 -4.03 22.37
CA ILE A 266 23.98 -2.65 22.83
C ILE A 266 23.94 -1.65 21.67
N CYS A 267 23.40 -0.45 21.94
CA CYS A 267 23.50 0.65 21.00
C CYS A 267 24.95 1.13 20.86
N SER A 268 25.44 1.16 19.62
CA SER A 268 26.79 1.58 19.26
C SER A 268 27.10 3.08 19.46
N LEU A 269 26.11 3.87 19.89
CA LEU A 269 26.24 5.31 20.19
C LEU A 269 26.17 5.61 21.68
N CYS A 270 25.11 5.15 22.37
CA CYS A 270 24.92 5.45 23.80
C CYS A 270 25.42 4.34 24.74
N LEU A 271 25.86 3.20 24.19
CA LEU A 271 26.36 2.02 24.90
C LEU A 271 25.35 1.34 25.85
N LYS A 272 24.08 1.73 25.80
CA LYS A 272 22.99 1.10 26.58
C LYS A 272 22.33 -0.03 25.78
N SER A 273 21.73 -0.98 26.49
CA SER A 273 20.97 -2.09 25.89
C SER A 273 19.78 -1.59 25.05
N ILE A 274 19.52 -2.28 23.95
CA ILE A 274 18.31 -2.09 23.14
C ILE A 274 17.34 -3.20 23.54
N ASN A 275 16.20 -2.83 24.13
CA ASN A 275 15.31 -3.80 24.78
C ASN A 275 14.20 -4.33 23.86
N SER A 276 14.01 -3.72 22.68
CA SER A 276 12.99 -4.16 21.73
C SER A 276 13.38 -3.84 20.29
N ILE A 277 12.84 -4.63 19.35
CA ILE A 277 13.00 -4.36 17.90
C ILE A 277 12.42 -2.99 17.53
N SER A 278 11.37 -2.52 18.21
CA SER A 278 10.74 -1.22 17.97
C SER A 278 11.68 -0.03 18.22
N GLU A 279 12.71 -0.21 19.05
CA GLU A 279 13.74 0.80 19.28
C GLU A 279 14.99 0.59 18.43
N LEU A 280 15.14 -0.59 17.81
CA LEU A 280 16.33 -1.00 17.07
C LEU A 280 16.33 -0.45 15.64
N LEU A 281 17.44 0.18 15.25
CA LEU A 281 17.88 0.23 13.86
C LEU A 281 19.23 -0.47 13.74
N ARG A 282 19.40 -1.31 12.72
CA ARG A 282 20.70 -1.93 12.39
C ARG A 282 21.31 -1.27 11.16
N CYS A 283 22.62 -1.38 11.01
CA CYS A 283 23.32 -0.87 9.82
C CYS A 283 22.77 -1.49 8.53
N SER A 284 22.64 -0.71 7.46
CA SER A 284 22.22 -1.20 6.12
C SER A 284 23.24 -2.16 5.50
N ALA A 285 24.52 -2.03 5.85
CA ALA A 285 25.59 -2.91 5.40
C ALA A 285 25.72 -4.15 6.30
N THR A 286 24.64 -4.89 6.43
CA THR A 286 24.46 -6.02 7.37
C THR A 286 25.49 -7.14 7.23
N GLU A 287 26.11 -7.30 6.06
CA GLU A 287 27.13 -8.34 5.81
C GLU A 287 28.49 -8.00 6.43
N ILE A 288 28.81 -6.70 6.56
CA ILE A 288 30.13 -6.24 7.01
C ILE A 288 30.06 -5.44 8.32
N CYS A 289 28.87 -4.98 8.72
CA CYS A 289 28.67 -4.15 9.90
C CYS A 289 27.49 -4.68 10.74
N LYS A 290 27.81 -5.19 11.93
CA LYS A 290 26.82 -5.72 12.90
C LYS A 290 26.35 -4.67 13.92
N SER A 291 26.54 -3.39 13.62
CA SER A 291 26.22 -2.32 14.58
C SER A 291 24.71 -2.11 14.69
N HIS A 292 24.25 -2.06 15.94
CA HIS A 292 22.88 -1.73 16.32
C HIS A 292 22.83 -0.34 16.95
N PHE A 293 21.71 0.35 16.78
CA PHE A 293 21.49 1.67 17.30
C PHE A 293 20.07 1.78 17.85
N HIS A 294 19.88 2.53 18.95
CA HIS A 294 18.54 3.05 19.22
C HIS A 294 18.16 4.01 18.10
N MET A 295 16.92 3.92 17.61
CA MET A 295 16.35 4.81 16.61
C MET A 295 16.57 6.28 17.00
N ARG A 296 16.29 6.64 18.25
CA ARG A 296 16.49 8.01 18.75
C ARG A 296 17.96 8.45 18.73
N CYS A 297 18.89 7.55 19.05
CA CYS A 297 20.32 7.87 19.04
C CYS A 297 20.82 8.08 17.61
N LEU A 298 20.46 7.22 16.67
CA LEU A 298 20.89 7.35 15.28
C LEU A 298 20.26 8.58 14.61
N SER A 299 18.97 8.85 14.87
CA SER A 299 18.31 10.08 14.40
C SER A 299 19.03 11.34 14.90
N LYS A 300 19.30 11.41 16.22
CA LYS A 300 20.03 12.53 16.83
C LYS A 300 21.41 12.70 16.21
N TYR A 301 22.15 11.62 16.04
CA TYR A 301 23.49 11.65 15.45
C TYR A 301 23.46 12.22 14.02
N ALA A 302 22.57 11.70 13.17
CA ALA A 302 22.47 12.15 11.79
C ALA A 302 22.00 13.61 11.67
N LEU A 303 20.99 14.01 12.44
CA LEU A 303 20.45 15.37 12.39
C LEU A 303 21.40 16.41 13.00
N ASN A 304 22.23 16.03 13.97
CA ASN A 304 23.24 16.94 14.52
C ASN A 304 24.35 17.27 13.53
N ALA A 305 24.58 16.45 12.50
CA ALA A 305 25.57 16.74 11.46
C ALA A 305 25.23 18.05 10.71
N ASP A 306 23.94 18.37 10.61
CA ASP A 306 23.41 19.54 9.89
C ASP A 306 22.71 20.56 10.83
N ASP A 307 22.90 20.47 12.16
CA ASP A 307 22.18 21.24 13.22
C ASP A 307 20.64 21.20 13.11
N GLU A 308 20.09 20.14 12.50
CA GLU A 308 18.65 19.97 12.25
C GLU A 308 17.89 19.32 13.43
N TYR A 309 18.60 18.79 14.44
CA TYR A 309 17.96 18.00 15.51
C TYR A 309 16.95 18.79 16.36
N LYS A 310 17.08 20.12 16.38
CA LYS A 310 16.16 21.01 17.11
C LYS A 310 14.80 21.16 16.41
N THR A 311 14.74 20.89 15.11
CA THR A 311 13.56 21.18 14.28
C THR A 311 12.94 19.92 13.68
N LEU A 312 13.73 18.85 13.53
CA LEU A 312 13.34 17.64 12.82
C LEU A 312 13.44 16.41 13.73
N LEU A 313 12.54 15.44 13.50
CA LEU A 313 12.45 14.22 14.30
C LEU A 313 13.32 13.07 13.76
N PHE A 314 13.56 13.06 12.45
CA PHE A 314 14.37 12.06 11.76
C PHE A 314 15.00 12.63 10.48
N PRO A 315 16.21 12.15 10.11
CA PRO A 315 16.88 12.56 8.88
C PRO A 315 16.22 11.93 7.65
N ILE A 316 16.51 12.45 6.46
CA ILE A 316 16.19 11.75 5.20
C ILE A 316 17.22 10.65 4.93
N GLN A 317 18.49 10.96 5.14
CA GLN A 317 19.63 10.09 4.95
C GLN A 317 20.70 10.35 6.01
N GLY A 318 21.65 9.43 6.16
CA GLY A 318 22.78 9.62 7.06
C GLY A 318 23.87 8.59 6.80
N GLN A 319 24.92 8.62 7.61
CA GLN A 319 26.01 7.65 7.57
C GLN A 319 26.07 6.84 8.86
N CYS A 320 26.38 5.55 8.74
CA CYS A 320 26.59 4.69 9.89
C CYS A 320 27.81 5.18 10.68
N PRO A 321 27.68 5.52 11.98
CA PRO A 321 28.80 6.01 12.79
C PRO A 321 29.97 5.02 12.96
N LYS A 322 29.77 3.74 12.58
CA LYS A 322 30.74 2.66 12.77
C LYS A 322 31.48 2.27 11.50
N CYS A 323 30.80 2.20 10.35
CA CYS A 323 31.41 1.79 9.09
C CYS A 323 31.35 2.85 7.99
N GLY A 324 30.74 4.01 8.23
CA GLY A 324 30.61 5.10 7.25
C GLY A 324 29.58 4.86 6.13
N MET A 325 28.96 3.68 6.07
CA MET A 325 27.99 3.34 5.02
C MET A 325 26.79 4.30 5.06
N THR A 326 26.46 4.86 3.89
CA THR A 326 25.31 5.75 3.72
C THR A 326 24.02 4.94 3.74
N TYR A 327 22.97 5.50 4.31
CA TYR A 327 21.63 4.90 4.36
C TYR A 327 20.55 5.95 4.11
N LEU A 328 19.40 5.51 3.59
CA LEU A 328 18.15 6.26 3.68
C LEU A 328 17.42 5.87 4.97
N TRP A 329 16.90 6.85 5.71
CA TRP A 329 16.19 6.60 6.96
C TRP A 329 14.98 5.66 6.75
N GLY A 330 14.23 5.88 5.67
CA GLY A 330 13.08 5.04 5.33
C GLY A 330 13.45 3.61 4.96
N GLU A 331 14.70 3.31 4.56
CA GLU A 331 15.18 1.93 4.37
C GLU A 331 15.41 1.23 5.70
N LEU A 332 16.02 1.91 6.67
CA LEU A 332 16.23 1.36 8.02
C LEU A 332 14.90 1.07 8.71
N VAL A 333 13.92 1.98 8.57
CA VAL A 333 12.57 1.78 9.11
C VAL A 333 11.85 0.62 8.41
N ARG A 334 12.01 0.46 7.09
CA ARG A 334 11.43 -0.69 6.35
C ARG A 334 12.04 -2.01 6.81
N ASP A 335 13.35 -2.06 6.99
CA ASP A 335 14.03 -3.23 7.55
C ASP A 335 13.50 -3.57 8.95
N GLN A 336 13.42 -2.58 9.86
CA GLN A 336 12.87 -2.77 11.20
C GLN A 336 11.44 -3.34 11.18
N ARG A 337 10.57 -2.89 10.27
CA ARG A 337 9.21 -3.45 10.13
C ARG A 337 9.21 -4.91 9.72
N ILE A 338 10.12 -5.30 8.85
CA ILE A 338 10.28 -6.70 8.46
C ILE A 338 10.76 -7.51 9.67
N LEU A 339 11.72 -7.01 10.45
CA LEU A 339 12.16 -7.66 11.70
C LEU A 339 11.00 -7.85 12.69
N LEU A 340 10.15 -6.84 12.86
CA LEU A 340 8.94 -6.94 13.69
C LEU A 340 7.97 -8.01 13.18
N ALA A 341 7.78 -8.10 11.86
CA ALA A 341 6.91 -9.10 11.25
C ALA A 341 7.47 -10.53 11.39
N VAL A 342 8.79 -10.70 11.24
CA VAL A 342 9.49 -11.97 11.48
C VAL A 342 9.32 -12.40 12.93
N ASN A 343 9.60 -11.50 13.88
CA ASN A 343 9.46 -11.79 15.31
C ASN A 343 8.03 -12.19 15.68
N LYS A 344 7.01 -11.52 15.12
CA LYS A 344 5.60 -11.89 15.33
C LYS A 344 5.28 -13.29 14.79
N SER A 345 5.91 -13.70 13.69
CA SER A 345 5.73 -15.03 13.11
C SER A 345 6.40 -16.14 13.95
N ASN A 346 7.46 -15.79 14.70
CA ASN A 346 8.28 -16.70 15.51
C ASN A 346 7.84 -16.80 16.99
N SER A 347 6.59 -16.47 17.33
CA SER A 347 6.10 -16.30 18.72
C SER A 347 6.20 -17.54 19.65
N ASN A 348 6.78 -18.66 19.21
CA ASN A 348 7.04 -19.88 19.99
C ASN A 348 8.35 -19.78 20.82
N GLY A 349 8.52 -18.71 21.59
CA GLY A 349 9.40 -18.60 22.78
C GLY A 349 10.94 -18.69 22.62
N THR A 350 11.48 -19.32 21.56
CA THR A 350 12.92 -19.65 21.48
C THR A 350 13.81 -18.57 20.86
N LEU A 351 13.23 -17.54 20.25
CA LEU A 351 13.93 -16.45 19.54
C LEU A 351 13.69 -15.07 20.17
N PHE A 352 13.36 -15.02 21.47
CA PHE A 352 13.14 -13.76 22.18
C PHE A 352 14.39 -12.87 22.12
N ASN A 353 14.22 -11.59 21.76
CA ASN A 353 15.30 -10.61 21.56
C ASN A 353 16.36 -11.01 20.50
N MET A 354 15.97 -11.81 19.49
CA MET A 354 16.83 -12.11 18.35
C MET A 354 16.29 -11.48 17.07
N ILE A 355 17.19 -11.15 16.15
CA ILE A 355 16.87 -10.64 14.82
C ILE A 355 17.61 -11.48 13.77
N PRO A 356 17.03 -11.68 12.58
CA PRO A 356 17.76 -12.25 11.46
C PRO A 356 19.12 -11.58 11.24
N ARG A 357 20.17 -12.38 11.03
CA ARG A 357 21.50 -11.94 10.64
C ARG A 357 21.49 -11.51 9.18
N GLY A 358 22.32 -10.52 8.84
CA GLY A 358 22.60 -10.21 7.45
C GLY A 358 21.41 -9.64 6.68
N LYS A 359 21.59 -9.58 5.36
CA LYS A 359 20.59 -9.09 4.43
C LYS A 359 19.50 -10.15 4.26
N LEU A 360 18.27 -9.75 4.46
CA LEU A 360 17.13 -10.65 4.31
C LEU A 360 16.92 -11.05 2.85
N THR A 361 16.82 -12.35 2.61
CA THR A 361 16.55 -12.92 1.29
C THR A 361 15.14 -12.56 0.82
N LYS A 362 15.05 -12.02 -0.39
CA LYS A 362 13.80 -11.60 -1.06
C LYS A 362 13.47 -12.59 -2.19
N MET A 363 12.20 -12.95 -2.33
CA MET A 363 11.66 -13.81 -3.40
C MET A 363 10.54 -13.13 -4.17
#